data_AF-A0A2V7XW73-F1
#
_entry.id   AF-A0A2V7XW73-F1
#
_cell.length_a   1.000
_cell.length_b   1.000
_cell.length_c   1.000
_cell.angle_alpha   90.00
_cell.angle_beta   90.00
_cell.angle_gamma   90.00
#
_symmetry.space_group_name_H-M   'P 1'
#
loop_
_entity.id
_entity.type
_entity.pdbx_description
1 polymer ?
#
loop_
_entity_poly.entity_id
_entity_poly.type
_entity_poly.pdbx_seq_one_letter_code
_entity_poly.pdbx_strand_id
1 'polypeptide(L)'
;MTKRLVLSVCLILVIALAAYTQIPARPYRNGSVWEITFIHTHAGMGNAYLTYLTTDWKREQEAAKQDGMILSYKVLTTESHTGADWDVMLM
;
A
#
# COMPACT_ATOMS: atom_id res chain seq x y z
N MET A 1 37.38 -40.00 -7.89
CA MET A 1 37.20 -38.54 -7.76
C MET A 1 35.80 -38.09 -8.16
N THR A 2 35.29 -38.56 -9.31
CA THR A 2 33.94 -38.28 -9.84
C THR A 2 32.78 -38.58 -8.87
N LYS A 3 32.79 -39.72 -8.16
CA LYS A 3 31.72 -40.07 -7.20
C LYS A 3 31.60 -39.11 -6.01
N ARG A 4 32.73 -38.54 -5.55
CA ARG A 4 32.76 -37.55 -4.45
C ARG A 4 32.26 -36.19 -4.93
N LEU A 5 32.59 -35.81 -6.17
CA LEU A 5 32.10 -34.59 -6.81
C LEU A 5 30.57 -34.61 -6.98
N VAL A 6 30.01 -35.74 -7.45
CA VAL A 6 28.56 -35.92 -7.60
C VAL A 6 27.85 -35.84 -6.25
N LEU A 7 28.43 -36.42 -5.19
CA LEU A 7 27.86 -36.36 -3.84
C LEU A 7 27.81 -34.93 -3.30
N SER A 8 28.88 -34.16 -3.50
CA SER A 8 28.95 -32.75 -3.09
C SER A 8 27.96 -31.88 -3.85
N VAL A 9 27.78 -32.11 -5.15
CA VAL A 9 26.78 -31.38 -5.97
C VAL A 9 25.36 -31.71 -5.51
N CYS A 10 25.04 -32.99 -5.26
CA CYS A 10 23.74 -33.38 -4.71
C CYS A 10 23.47 -32.74 -3.34
N LEU A 11 24.49 -32.68 -2.47
CA LEU A 11 24.34 -32.09 -1.15
C LEU A 11 24.03 -30.59 -1.23
N ILE A 12 24.72 -29.86 -2.11
CA ILE A 12 24.46 -28.43 -2.36
C ILE A 12 23.04 -28.23 -2.91
N LEU A 13 22.59 -29.11 -3.81
CA LEU A 13 21.24 -29.03 -4.39
C LEU A 13 20.14 -29.24 -3.35
N VAL A 14 20.33 -30.19 -2.43
CA VAL A 14 19.38 -30.47 -1.33
C VAL A 14 19.31 -29.31 -0.34
N ILE A 15 20.45 -28.71 0.00
CA ILE A 15 20.50 -27.53 0.88
C ILE A 15 19.82 -26.33 0.22
N ALA A 16 20.03 -26.12 -1.09
CA ALA A 16 19.35 -25.08 -1.84
C ALA A 16 17.83 -25.28 -1.83
N LEU A 17 17.32 -26.50 -2.03
CA LEU A 17 15.88 -26.81 -1.98
C LEU A 17 15.26 -26.53 -0.59
N ALA A 18 15.96 -26.86 0.49
CA ALA A 18 15.48 -26.64 1.85
C ALA A 18 15.35 -25.15 2.22
N ALA A 19 16.14 -24.27 1.59
CA ALA A 19 16.05 -22.82 1.79
C ALA A 19 14.79 -22.19 1.15
N TYR A 20 14.25 -22.78 0.07
CA TYR A 20 13.06 -22.24 -0.61
C TYR A 20 11.77 -22.40 0.21
N THR A 21 11.71 -23.34 1.16
CA THR A 21 10.50 -23.66 1.92
C THR A 21 10.28 -22.80 3.16
N GLN A 22 11.11 -21.78 3.39
CA GLN A 22 11.03 -20.96 4.60
C GLN A 22 10.19 -19.67 4.45
N ILE A 23 9.33 -19.57 3.43
CA ILE A 23 8.38 -18.44 3.35
C ILE A 23 7.23 -18.75 4.32
N PRO A 24 7.14 -18.07 5.48
CA PRO A 24 6.03 -18.28 6.40
C PRO A 24 4.71 -17.99 5.68
N ALA A 25 3.71 -18.84 5.91
CA ALA A 25 2.37 -18.62 5.39
C ALA A 25 1.88 -17.24 5.89
N ARG A 26 1.76 -16.28 4.96
CA ARG A 26 1.28 -14.94 5.28
C ARG A 26 -0.17 -15.06 5.76
N PRO A 27 -0.58 -14.41 6.86
CA PRO A 27 -1.96 -14.45 7.35
C PRO A 27 -2.93 -13.61 6.50
N TYR A 28 -2.51 -13.15 5.32
CA TYR A 28 -3.27 -12.34 4.39
C TYR A 28 -3.10 -12.83 2.96
N ARG A 29 -4.10 -12.53 2.12
CA ARG A 29 -4.10 -12.88 0.70
C ARG A 29 -3.75 -11.67 -0.13
N ASN A 30 -3.14 -11.91 -1.30
CA ASN A 30 -2.96 -10.87 -2.29
C ASN A 30 -4.33 -10.47 -2.87
N GLY A 31 -4.56 -9.18 -3.01
CA GLY A 31 -5.79 -8.63 -3.54
C GLY A 31 -5.76 -7.11 -3.52
N SER A 32 -6.81 -6.48 -4.05
CA SER A 32 -7.00 -5.04 -3.91
C SER A 32 -7.23 -4.69 -2.43
N VAL A 33 -6.54 -3.67 -1.96
CA VAL A 33 -6.70 -3.10 -0.62
C VAL A 33 -7.20 -1.66 -0.72
N TRP A 34 -7.73 -1.15 0.39
CA TRP A 34 -7.98 0.28 0.55
C TRP A 34 -6.95 0.85 1.50
N GLU A 35 -6.30 1.92 1.07
CA GLU A 35 -5.48 2.77 1.92
C GLU A 35 -6.33 3.96 2.33
N ILE A 36 -6.44 4.23 3.63
CA ILE A 36 -7.34 5.25 4.17
C ILE A 36 -6.52 6.25 4.96
N THR A 37 -6.68 7.54 4.64
CA THR A 37 -6.05 8.64 5.36
C THR A 37 -7.11 9.58 5.93
N PHE A 38 -7.02 9.85 7.24
CA PHE A 38 -7.86 10.82 7.92
C PHE A 38 -7.11 12.14 8.08
N ILE A 39 -7.74 13.23 7.66
CA ILE A 39 -7.16 14.57 7.65
C ILE A 39 -7.92 15.43 8.64
N HIS A 40 -7.20 15.99 9.60
CA HIS A 40 -7.68 17.03 10.48
C HIS A 40 -7.01 18.35 10.08
N THR A 41 -7.79 19.31 9.61
CA THR A 41 -7.29 20.59 9.14
C THR A 41 -7.12 21.56 10.30
N HIS A 42 -6.13 22.46 10.19
CA HIS A 42 -6.00 23.54 11.16
C HIS A 42 -7.22 24.49 11.07
N ALA A 43 -7.53 25.18 12.18
CA ALA A 43 -8.65 26.11 12.24
C ALA A 43 -8.64 27.12 11.07
N GLY A 44 -9.75 27.18 10.32
CA GLY A 44 -9.90 28.05 9.15
C GLY A 44 -9.30 27.51 7.84
N MET A 45 -8.63 26.35 7.86
CA MET A 45 -7.95 25.80 6.67
C MET A 45 -8.82 24.84 5.84
N GLY A 46 -10.03 24.49 6.30
CA GLY A 46 -10.88 23.52 5.60
C GLY A 46 -11.13 23.85 4.12
N ASN A 47 -11.51 25.10 3.81
CA ASN A 47 -11.75 25.50 2.42
C ASN A 47 -10.48 25.51 1.56
N ALA A 48 -9.34 25.90 2.15
CA ALA A 48 -8.06 25.86 1.46
C ALA A 48 -7.66 24.42 1.12
N TYR A 49 -7.87 23.49 2.05
CA TYR A 49 -7.61 22.06 1.82
C TYR A 49 -8.52 21.47 0.75
N LEU A 50 -9.83 21.75 0.78
CA LEU A 50 -10.75 21.32 -0.26
C LEU A 50 -10.37 21.88 -1.64
N THR A 51 -9.91 23.13 -1.70
CA THR A 51 -9.41 23.74 -2.95
C THR A 51 -8.19 22.98 -3.47
N TYR A 52 -7.23 22.66 -2.60
CA TYR A 52 -6.06 21.83 -2.96
C TYR A 52 -6.45 20.46 -3.51
N LEU A 53 -7.48 19.82 -2.95
CA LEU A 53 -7.97 18.53 -3.47
C LEU A 53 -8.47 18.62 -4.90
N THR A 54 -8.94 19.79 -5.36
CA THR A 54 -9.37 19.98 -6.75
C THR A 54 -8.23 20.21 -7.74
N THR A 55 -7.01 20.49 -7.25
CA THR A 55 -5.87 20.86 -8.08
C THR A 55 -4.86 19.70 -8.20
N ASP A 56 -3.71 19.82 -7.54
CA ASP A 56 -2.57 18.93 -7.69
C ASP A 56 -2.87 17.52 -7.19
N TRP A 57 -3.58 17.40 -6.07
CA TRP A 57 -3.93 16.10 -5.51
C TRP A 57 -4.75 15.27 -6.50
N LYS A 58 -5.83 15.84 -7.08
CA LYS A 58 -6.64 15.13 -8.07
C LYS A 58 -5.83 14.76 -9.30
N ARG A 59 -4.97 15.66 -9.78
CA ARG A 59 -4.10 15.40 -10.93
C ARG A 59 -3.16 14.21 -10.65
N GLU A 60 -2.60 14.13 -9.46
CA GLU A 60 -1.75 13.01 -9.03
C GLU A 60 -2.53 11.70 -8.94
N GLN A 61 -3.74 11.71 -8.37
CA GLN A 61 -4.57 10.50 -8.30
C GLN A 61 -5.01 10.01 -9.69
N GLU A 62 -5.34 10.91 -10.60
CA GLU A 62 -5.66 10.55 -11.98
C GLU A 62 -4.45 9.95 -12.70
N ALA A 63 -3.24 10.50 -12.52
CA ALA A 63 -2.02 9.93 -13.07
C ALA A 63 -1.72 8.55 -12.47
N ALA A 64 -1.82 8.39 -11.15
CA ALA A 64 -1.59 7.11 -10.48
C ALA A 64 -2.58 6.02 -10.91
N LYS A 65 -3.84 6.41 -11.18
CA LYS A 65 -4.85 5.51 -11.72
C LYS A 65 -4.54 5.13 -13.18
N GLN A 66 -4.09 6.08 -14.00
CA GLN A 66 -3.69 5.82 -15.40
C GLN A 66 -2.48 4.89 -15.49
N ASP A 67 -1.51 5.04 -14.59
CA ASP A 67 -0.31 4.19 -14.51
C ASP A 67 -0.59 2.81 -13.89
N GLY A 68 -1.81 2.56 -13.43
CA GLY A 68 -2.22 1.30 -12.80
C GLY A 68 -1.67 1.11 -11.38
N MET A 69 -1.16 2.17 -10.75
CA MET A 69 -0.69 2.14 -9.36
C MET A 69 -1.85 2.03 -8.36
N ILE A 70 -2.99 2.65 -8.68
CA ILE A 70 -4.22 2.57 -7.89
C ILE A 70 -5.42 2.18 -8.77
N LEU A 71 -6.44 1.59 -8.15
CA LEU A 71 -7.67 1.21 -8.85
C LEU A 71 -8.70 2.35 -8.88
N SER A 72 -8.74 3.14 -7.80
CA SER A 72 -9.70 4.23 -7.62
C SER A 72 -9.23 5.14 -6.49
N TYR A 73 -9.80 6.35 -6.43
CA TYR A 73 -9.72 7.22 -5.27
C TYR A 73 -11.10 7.80 -4.92
N LYS A 74 -11.29 8.25 -3.68
CA LYS A 74 -12.48 8.93 -3.14
C LYS A 74 -12.08 10.00 -2.14
N VAL A 75 -12.87 11.07 -2.12
CA VAL A 75 -12.82 12.14 -1.13
C VAL A 75 -14.14 12.13 -0.39
N LEU A 76 -14.11 11.95 0.93
CA LEU A 76 -15.29 12.00 1.78
C LEU A 76 -15.10 13.11 2.81
N THR A 77 -16.06 14.01 2.91
CA THR A 77 -16.12 15.01 3.98
C THR A 77 -17.04 14.52 5.08
N THR A 78 -16.73 14.83 6.33
CA THR A 78 -17.63 14.60 7.46
C THR A 78 -18.03 15.92 8.09
N GLU A 79 -19.16 15.90 8.79
CA GLU A 79 -19.49 16.96 9.74
C GLU A 79 -18.78 16.64 11.05
N SER A 80 -17.94 17.56 11.53
CA SER A 80 -17.21 17.42 12.79
C SER A 80 -18.17 17.70 13.94
N HIS A 81 -18.40 16.72 14.81
CA HIS A 81 -19.25 16.85 15.99
C HIS A 81 -18.44 17.20 17.25
N THR A 82 -17.13 16.92 17.22
CA THR A 82 -16.16 17.27 18.26
C THR A 82 -14.88 17.84 17.63
N GLY A 83 -14.10 18.61 18.39
CA GLY A 83 -12.83 19.16 17.91
C GLY A 83 -11.72 18.13 17.68
N ALA A 84 -11.95 16.85 17.98
CA ALA A 84 -11.03 15.75 17.70
C ALA A 84 -11.40 14.98 16.43
N ASP A 85 -12.53 15.29 15.80
CA ASP A 85 -12.96 14.61 14.59
C ASP A 85 -12.12 15.09 13.40
N TRP A 86 -11.91 14.21 12.44
CA TRP A 86 -11.28 14.56 11.16
C TRP A 86 -12.28 15.32 10.28
N ASP A 87 -11.79 16.08 9.31
CA ASP A 87 -12.63 16.84 8.36
C ASP A 87 -12.82 16.09 7.04
N VAL A 88 -11.75 15.44 6.57
CA VAL A 88 -11.71 14.75 5.27
C VAL A 88 -11.09 13.36 5.42
N MET A 89 -11.69 12.38 4.75
CA MET A 89 -11.12 11.05 4.54
C MET A 89 -10.76 10.87 3.06
N LEU A 90 -9.53 10.44 2.82
CA LEU A 90 -9.02 10.11 1.49
C LEU A 90 -8.86 8.59 1.38
N MET A 91 -9.26 8.05 0.23
CA MET A 91 -9.15 6.65 -0.15
C MET A 91 -8.82 6.55 -1.64
#